data_AF-A0A258VX40-F1
#
_entry.id   AF-A0A258VX40-F1
#
_cell.length_a   1.000
_cell.length_b   1.000
_cell.length_c   1.000
_cell.angle_alpha   90.00
_cell.angle_beta   90.00
_cell.angle_gamma   90.00
#
_symmetry.space_group_name_H-M   'P 1'
#
loop_
_entity.id
_entity.type
_entity.pdbx_description
1 polymer ?
#
loop_
_entity_poly.entity_id
_entity_poly.type
_entity_poly.pdbx_seq_one_letter_code
_entity_poly.pdbx_strand_id
1 'polypeptide(L)'
;MANWIFIFLFLAVGVLAQTSERVKSKKLPSISYQNIIQCYPELINKKMEFKVDLNILKKDIDQKFPSMKSVLRYRRVLFTDPKRGTDPHRLTISLQKWLKGIPQYDFYLEKLDKDDVAEIVPLEKEKFRNPVKDVPQKYLLDVKILDDESLWLDTKPNKTEMSYKTGNDSVQELDLTHSGGTVQLKCENKKDQGVLCLCLKR
;
A
#
# COMPACT_ATOMS: atom_id res chain seq x y z
N MET A 1 -54.97 -73.50 -26.77
CA MET A 1 -53.63 -74.08 -26.99
C MET A 1 -52.74 -73.00 -27.59
N ALA A 2 -51.68 -72.61 -26.88
CA ALA A 2 -50.54 -71.77 -27.31
C ALA A 2 -50.89 -70.36 -27.86
N ASN A 3 -50.11 -69.29 -27.71
CA ASN A 3 -48.79 -69.08 -27.16
C ASN A 3 -48.65 -67.59 -26.81
N TRP A 4 -47.72 -67.30 -25.90
CA TRP A 4 -47.37 -65.98 -25.36
C TRP A 4 -47.03 -64.92 -26.43
N ILE A 5 -47.16 -63.63 -26.08
CA ILE A 5 -46.07 -62.63 -26.17
C ILE A 5 -46.43 -61.43 -25.28
N PHE A 6 -45.61 -61.26 -24.25
CA PHE A 6 -45.46 -60.05 -23.44
C PHE A 6 -44.84 -58.95 -24.30
N ILE A 7 -45.43 -57.75 -24.32
CA ILE A 7 -44.72 -56.53 -24.73
C ILE A 7 -44.89 -55.50 -23.62
N PHE A 8 -43.87 -55.41 -22.78
CA PHE A 8 -43.63 -54.27 -21.88
C PHE A 8 -43.17 -53.08 -22.73
N LEU A 9 -44.01 -52.07 -22.88
CA LEU A 9 -43.61 -50.75 -23.37
C LEU A 9 -43.15 -49.92 -22.15
N PHE A 10 -41.86 -50.00 -21.82
CA PHE A 10 -41.23 -49.03 -20.93
C PHE A 10 -40.86 -47.79 -21.75
N LEU A 11 -41.67 -46.73 -21.59
CA LEU A 11 -41.35 -45.37 -21.99
C LEU A 11 -40.18 -44.86 -21.14
N ALA A 12 -38.96 -45.09 -21.60
CA ALA A 12 -37.78 -44.40 -21.08
C ALA A 12 -37.75 -42.98 -21.67
N VAL A 13 -38.40 -42.05 -20.98
CA VAL A 13 -38.20 -40.61 -21.20
C VAL A 13 -36.79 -40.28 -20.70
N GLY A 14 -35.82 -40.39 -21.60
CA GLY A 14 -34.46 -39.89 -21.38
C GLY A 14 -34.50 -38.37 -21.30
N VAL A 15 -34.65 -37.85 -20.08
CA VAL A 15 -34.36 -36.45 -19.77
C VAL A 15 -32.86 -36.25 -20.00
N LEU A 16 -32.52 -35.73 -21.18
CA LEU A 16 -31.22 -35.13 -21.44
C LEU A 16 -31.07 -33.94 -20.50
N ALA A 17 -30.52 -34.21 -19.31
CA ALA A 17 -29.90 -33.19 -18.49
C ALA A 17 -28.69 -32.67 -19.28
N GLN A 18 -28.93 -31.68 -20.14
CA GLN A 18 -27.87 -30.83 -20.67
C GLN A 18 -27.21 -30.16 -19.45
N THR A 19 -26.12 -30.75 -18.99
CA THR A 19 -25.16 -30.08 -18.14
C THR A 19 -24.65 -28.90 -18.94
N SER A 20 -25.24 -27.73 -18.71
CA SER A 20 -24.68 -26.44 -19.10
C SER A 20 -23.33 -26.35 -18.42
N GLU A 21 -22.27 -26.76 -19.15
CA GLU A 21 -20.92 -26.35 -18.84
C GLU A 21 -20.93 -24.83 -18.94
N ARG A 22 -21.12 -24.17 -17.78
CA ARG A 22 -20.80 -22.75 -17.64
C ARG A 22 -19.36 -22.62 -18.09
N VAL A 23 -19.17 -22.08 -19.29
CA VAL A 23 -17.92 -21.49 -19.73
C VAL A 23 -17.50 -20.56 -18.60
N LYS A 24 -16.56 -21.01 -17.76
CA LYS A 24 -15.89 -20.13 -16.80
C LYS A 24 -15.23 -19.09 -17.69
N SER A 25 -15.86 -17.92 -17.81
CA SER A 25 -15.24 -16.80 -18.51
C SER A 25 -13.89 -16.61 -17.83
N LYS A 26 -12.80 -16.84 -18.59
CA LYS A 26 -11.46 -16.60 -18.11
C LYS A 26 -11.41 -15.09 -17.84
N LYS A 27 -11.54 -14.71 -16.57
CA LYS A 27 -11.39 -13.31 -16.17
C LYS A 27 -10.03 -12.86 -16.66
N LEU A 28 -9.99 -11.71 -17.31
CA LEU A 28 -8.73 -11.12 -17.75
C LEU A 28 -8.01 -10.52 -16.53
N PRO A 29 -6.67 -10.58 -16.46
CA PRO A 29 -5.91 -9.89 -15.43
C PRO A 29 -6.20 -8.38 -15.45
N SER A 30 -6.14 -7.74 -14.29
CA SER A 30 -6.29 -6.29 -14.17
C SER A 30 -5.17 -5.56 -14.93
N ILE A 31 -5.50 -4.39 -15.51
CA ILE A 31 -4.52 -3.55 -16.22
C ILE A 31 -3.36 -3.18 -15.29
N SER A 32 -3.64 -2.83 -14.04
CA SER A 32 -2.61 -2.55 -13.04
C SER A 32 -1.64 -3.71 -12.85
N TYR A 33 -2.14 -4.95 -12.77
CA TYR A 33 -1.29 -6.14 -12.67
C TYR A 33 -0.42 -6.31 -13.92
N GLN A 34 -1.00 -6.15 -15.11
CA GLN A 34 -0.24 -6.24 -16.36
C GLN A 34 0.90 -5.19 -16.41
N ASN A 35 0.65 -3.97 -15.96
CA ASN A 35 1.66 -2.91 -15.87
C ASN A 35 2.78 -3.25 -14.87
N ILE A 36 2.46 -3.88 -13.73
CA ILE A 36 3.47 -4.36 -12.79
C ILE A 36 4.40 -5.36 -13.48
N ILE A 37 3.84 -6.38 -14.14
CA ILE A 37 4.63 -7.44 -14.78
C ILE A 37 5.41 -6.92 -15.99
N GLN A 38 4.86 -5.94 -16.71
CA GLN A 38 5.57 -5.29 -17.82
C GLN A 38 6.81 -4.53 -17.34
N CYS A 39 6.72 -3.86 -16.18
CA CYS A 39 7.83 -3.10 -15.61
C CYS A 39 8.85 -3.99 -14.88
N TYR A 40 8.36 -4.96 -14.11
CA TYR A 40 9.14 -5.83 -13.23
C TYR A 40 8.59 -7.27 -13.31
N PRO A 41 8.97 -8.06 -14.34
CA PRO A 41 8.45 -9.42 -14.54
C PRO A 41 8.67 -10.38 -13.38
N GLU A 42 9.68 -10.14 -12.55
CA GLU A 42 10.00 -10.93 -11.36
C GLU A 42 8.99 -10.77 -10.20
N LEU A 43 8.07 -9.79 -10.29
CA LEU A 43 6.99 -9.55 -9.31
C LEU A 43 5.68 -10.30 -9.64
N ILE A 44 5.73 -11.33 -10.51
CA ILE A 44 4.57 -12.18 -10.80
C ILE A 44 4.01 -12.79 -9.51
N ASN A 45 2.75 -12.46 -9.20
CA ASN A 45 2.00 -13.01 -8.09
C ASN A 45 0.53 -13.20 -8.46
N LYS A 46 0.12 -14.47 -8.62
CA LYS A 46 -1.25 -14.84 -8.99
C LYS A 46 -2.34 -14.31 -8.05
N LYS A 47 -2.00 -14.00 -6.79
CA LYS A 47 -2.96 -13.41 -5.84
C LYS A 47 -3.39 -12.00 -6.23
N MET A 48 -2.56 -11.27 -6.96
CA MET A 48 -2.82 -9.89 -7.40
C MET A 48 -3.35 -9.79 -8.84
N GLU A 49 -3.47 -10.92 -9.55
CA GLU A 49 -3.82 -10.97 -10.98
C GLU A 49 -5.09 -10.16 -11.30
N PHE A 50 -6.13 -10.32 -10.48
CA PHE A 50 -7.43 -9.64 -10.68
C PHE A 50 -7.63 -8.40 -9.82
N LYS A 51 -6.88 -8.27 -8.71
CA LYS A 51 -6.98 -7.13 -7.79
C LYS A 51 -5.63 -6.93 -7.12
N VAL A 52 -4.98 -5.82 -7.45
CA VAL A 52 -3.69 -5.45 -6.86
C VAL A 52 -3.92 -4.95 -5.42
N ASP A 53 -3.04 -5.34 -4.52
CA ASP A 53 -2.95 -4.86 -3.14
C ASP A 53 -1.53 -4.31 -2.91
N LEU A 54 -1.42 -3.04 -2.53
CA LEU A 54 -0.11 -2.39 -2.36
C LEU A 54 0.71 -2.95 -1.21
N ASN A 55 0.08 -3.48 -0.17
CA ASN A 55 0.80 -4.11 0.95
C ASN A 55 1.42 -5.43 0.49
N ILE A 56 0.68 -6.21 -0.31
CA ILE A 56 1.19 -7.45 -0.91
C ILE A 56 2.31 -7.11 -1.91
N LEU A 57 2.10 -6.13 -2.78
CA LEU A 57 3.11 -5.70 -3.76
C LEU A 57 4.40 -5.23 -3.06
N LYS A 58 4.29 -4.39 -2.04
CA LYS A 58 5.46 -3.96 -1.25
C LYS A 58 6.19 -5.14 -0.63
N LYS A 59 5.45 -6.08 -0.04
CA LYS A 59 6.02 -7.30 0.55
C LYS A 59 6.77 -8.14 -0.49
N ASP A 60 6.20 -8.33 -1.68
CA ASP A 60 6.85 -9.06 -2.76
C ASP A 60 8.12 -8.35 -3.25
N ILE A 61 8.07 -7.02 -3.39
CA ILE A 61 9.23 -6.19 -3.72
C ILE A 61 10.33 -6.34 -2.67
N ASP A 62 10.00 -6.28 -1.38
CA ASP A 62 10.98 -6.39 -0.30
C ASP A 62 11.57 -7.80 -0.17
N GLN A 63 10.81 -8.83 -0.54
CA GLN A 63 11.31 -10.20 -0.63
C GLN A 63 12.26 -10.40 -1.81
N LYS A 64 11.96 -9.81 -2.97
CA LYS A 64 12.80 -9.91 -4.18
C LYS A 64 14.01 -9.02 -4.12
N PHE A 65 13.84 -7.83 -3.56
CA PHE A 65 14.84 -6.78 -3.48
C PHE A 65 14.89 -6.23 -2.05
N PRO A 66 15.58 -6.93 -1.13
CA PRO A 66 15.68 -6.49 0.26
C PRO A 66 16.25 -5.08 0.35
N SER A 67 15.63 -4.21 1.15
CA SER A 67 16.11 -2.84 1.35
C SER A 67 17.43 -2.85 2.13
N MET A 68 18.49 -2.26 1.59
CA MET A 68 19.78 -2.08 2.29
C MET A 68 19.75 -0.89 3.23
N LYS A 69 18.98 0.14 2.86
CA LYS A 69 18.84 1.38 3.61
C LYS A 69 17.40 1.87 3.46
N SER A 70 16.80 2.25 4.58
CA SER A 70 15.49 2.88 4.63
C SER A 70 15.61 4.24 5.30
N VAL A 71 15.02 5.26 4.67
CA VAL A 71 15.07 6.64 5.15
C VAL A 71 13.65 7.17 5.25
N LEU A 72 13.24 7.56 6.45
CA LEU A 72 12.01 8.33 6.63
C LEU A 72 12.20 9.71 5.98
N ARG A 73 11.34 10.08 5.04
CA ARG A 73 11.30 11.43 4.46
C ARG A 73 10.45 12.35 5.33
N TYR A 74 9.27 11.89 5.72
CA TYR A 74 8.47 12.54 6.74
C TYR A 74 7.49 11.55 7.39
N ARG A 75 7.00 11.91 8.58
CA ARG A 75 5.81 11.33 9.22
C ARG A 75 4.94 12.46 9.74
N ARG A 76 3.63 12.34 9.57
CA ARG A 76 2.61 13.28 10.05
C ARG A 76 1.57 12.49 10.81
N VAL A 77 1.40 12.80 12.09
CA VAL A 77 0.39 12.17 12.94
C VAL A 77 -0.62 13.23 13.33
N LEU A 78 -1.87 13.05 12.89
CA LEU A 78 -3.00 13.86 13.31
C LEU A 78 -3.67 13.17 14.51
N PHE A 79 -3.87 13.90 15.60
CA PHE A 79 -4.45 13.34 16.81
C PHE A 79 -5.25 14.37 17.61
N THR A 80 -6.10 13.89 18.51
CA THR A 80 -6.73 14.73 19.55
C THR A 80 -6.26 14.26 20.92
N ASP A 81 -5.88 15.19 21.78
CA ASP A 81 -5.43 14.93 23.13
C ASP A 81 -6.44 15.50 24.14
N PRO A 82 -7.15 14.65 24.91
CA PRO A 82 -8.14 15.12 25.89
C PRO A 82 -7.54 16.07 26.94
N LYS A 83 -6.21 16.03 27.17
CA LYS A 83 -5.52 16.95 28.10
C LYS A 83 -5.26 18.33 27.49
N ARG A 84 -5.26 18.46 26.17
CA ARG A 84 -4.99 19.70 25.42
C ARG A 84 -6.22 20.30 24.75
N GLY A 85 -7.38 19.63 24.85
CA GLY A 85 -8.66 20.09 24.31
C GLY A 85 -9.19 19.17 23.21
N THR A 86 -10.20 19.65 22.49
CA THR A 86 -10.85 18.90 21.40
C THR A 86 -10.25 19.22 20.03
N ASP A 87 -9.47 20.29 19.93
CA ASP A 87 -8.84 20.71 18.68
C ASP A 87 -7.80 19.68 18.20
N PRO A 88 -7.80 19.31 16.91
CA PRO A 88 -6.79 18.41 16.36
C PRO A 88 -5.40 19.02 16.45
N HIS A 89 -4.42 18.16 16.66
CA HIS A 89 -3.01 18.50 16.65
C HIS A 89 -2.30 17.66 15.60
N ARG A 90 -1.31 18.26 14.92
CA ARG A 90 -0.48 17.58 13.94
C ARG A 90 0.96 17.54 14.42
N LEU A 91 1.46 16.33 14.61
CA LEU A 91 2.86 16.07 14.87
C LEU A 91 3.58 15.81 13.55
N THR A 92 4.59 16.62 13.22
CA THR A 92 5.38 16.40 12.01
C THR A 92 6.83 16.12 12.35
N ILE A 93 7.35 15.03 11.78
CA ILE A 93 8.78 14.71 11.70
C ILE A 93 9.17 14.80 10.23
N SER A 94 10.16 15.62 9.87
CA SER A 94 10.57 15.77 8.46
C SER A 94 12.08 15.78 8.30
N LEU A 95 12.58 15.05 7.31
CA LEU A 95 14.00 15.06 6.95
C LEU A 95 14.35 16.41 6.34
N GLN A 96 15.25 17.15 6.97
CA GLN A 96 15.72 18.43 6.46
C GLN A 96 16.93 18.27 5.55
N LYS A 97 17.96 17.57 6.05
CA LYS A 97 19.24 17.47 5.36
C LYS A 97 20.03 16.25 5.80
N TRP A 98 21.07 15.95 5.03
CA TRP A 98 22.10 15.00 5.41
C TRP A 98 23.32 15.76 5.90
N LEU A 99 23.82 15.42 7.09
CA LEU A 99 25.06 15.97 7.61
C LEU A 99 26.05 14.83 7.80
N LYS A 100 27.11 14.79 7.00
CA LYS A 100 28.15 13.73 7.05
C LYS A 100 27.57 12.31 6.99
N GLY A 101 26.58 12.08 6.12
CA GLY A 101 25.92 10.78 5.96
C GLY A 101 24.88 10.44 7.04
N ILE A 102 24.64 11.33 8.01
CA ILE A 102 23.64 11.16 9.06
C ILE A 102 22.41 12.03 8.71
N PRO A 103 21.19 11.45 8.66
CA PRO A 103 19.99 12.24 8.40
C PRO A 103 19.66 13.16 9.59
N GLN A 104 19.31 14.41 9.31
CA GLN A 104 18.89 15.41 10.28
C GLN A 104 17.41 15.71 10.07
N TYR A 105 16.64 15.64 11.14
CA TYR A 105 15.20 15.79 11.12
C TYR A 105 14.76 16.98 11.95
N ASP A 106 13.75 17.68 11.45
CA ASP A 106 13.00 18.64 12.24
C ASP A 106 11.76 17.98 12.84
N PHE A 107 11.35 18.53 13.97
CA PHE A 107 10.24 18.04 14.76
C PHE A 107 9.42 19.25 15.22
N TYR A 108 8.14 19.27 14.86
CA TYR A 108 7.23 20.35 15.24
C TYR A 108 5.82 19.83 15.49
N LEU A 109 5.12 20.52 16.39
CA LEU A 109 3.74 20.26 16.76
C LEU A 109 2.91 21.46 16.34
N GLU A 110 1.83 21.21 15.64
CA GLU A 110 0.88 22.23 15.22
C GLU A 110 -0.44 21.98 15.92
N LYS A 111 -1.08 23.04 16.40
CA LYS A 111 -2.50 23.02 16.72
C LYS A 111 -3.25 23.41 15.45
N LEU A 112 -4.24 22.61 15.07
CA LEU A 112 -5.11 22.89 13.92
C LEU A 112 -6.42 23.48 14.42
N ASP A 113 -6.81 24.62 13.85
CA ASP A 113 -8.15 25.16 14.05
C ASP A 113 -9.17 24.52 13.10
N LYS A 114 -10.39 25.04 13.09
CA LYS A 114 -11.50 24.52 12.27
C LYS A 114 -11.29 24.72 10.76
N ASP A 115 -10.36 25.59 10.37
CA ASP A 115 -10.04 25.93 8.99
C ASP A 115 -8.69 25.31 8.56
N ASP A 116 -8.17 24.34 9.33
CA ASP A 116 -6.86 23.69 9.16
C ASP A 116 -5.66 24.66 9.20
N VAL A 117 -5.80 25.83 9.82
CA VAL A 117 -4.69 26.77 10.02
C VAL A 117 -3.83 26.25 11.16
N ALA A 118 -2.54 26.12 10.88
CA ALA A 118 -1.56 25.57 11.80
C ALA A 118 -0.89 26.65 12.65
N GLU A 119 -1.09 26.61 13.96
CA GLU A 119 -0.29 27.36 14.93
C GLU A 119 0.83 26.47 15.48
N ILE A 120 2.09 26.91 15.34
CA ILE A 120 3.23 26.17 15.87
C ILE A 120 3.20 26.21 17.39
N VAL A 121 3.03 25.05 18.02
CA VAL A 121 3.15 24.87 19.46
C VAL A 121 4.65 24.75 19.79
N PRO A 122 5.21 25.64 20.63
CA PRO A 122 6.60 25.54 21.04
C PRO A 122 6.87 24.19 21.70
N LEU A 123 7.89 23.49 21.22
CA LEU A 123 8.37 22.26 21.82
C LEU A 123 9.61 22.55 22.63
N GLU A 124 9.78 21.83 23.74
CA GLU A 124 11.07 21.78 24.41
C GLU A 124 12.12 21.32 23.40
N LYS A 125 13.25 22.05 23.31
CA LYS A 125 14.35 21.77 22.38
C LYS A 125 15.01 20.44 22.73
N GLU A 126 14.41 19.35 22.27
CA GLU A 126 14.98 18.02 22.41
C GLU A 126 15.88 17.72 21.21
N LYS A 127 17.12 17.31 21.50
CA LYS A 127 18.06 16.89 20.47
C LYS A 127 17.79 15.43 20.13
N PHE A 128 16.92 15.17 19.15
CA PHE A 128 16.70 13.82 18.65
C PHE A 128 17.91 13.35 17.81
N ARG A 129 18.60 12.29 18.25
CA ARG A 129 19.66 11.65 17.45
C ARG A 129 19.10 10.81 16.30
N ASN A 130 17.88 10.27 16.44
CA ASN A 130 17.16 9.54 15.41
C ASN A 130 15.65 9.43 15.75
N PRO A 131 14.78 10.30 15.23
CA PRO A 131 13.36 10.33 15.60
C PRO A 131 12.56 9.13 15.08
N VAL A 132 13.16 8.22 14.30
CA VAL A 132 12.48 7.02 13.78
C VAL A 132 12.25 5.97 14.88
N LYS A 133 13.18 5.84 15.84
CA LYS A 133 13.06 4.92 16.98
C LYS A 133 12.56 5.65 18.23
N ASP A 134 13.06 6.87 18.41
CA ASP A 134 12.72 7.76 19.51
C ASP A 134 11.79 8.86 19.00
N VAL A 135 10.67 8.45 18.37
CA VAL A 135 9.51 9.34 18.27
C VAL A 135 9.28 9.83 19.70
N PRO A 136 8.90 11.10 19.92
CA PRO A 136 8.48 11.51 21.23
C PRO A 136 7.11 10.90 21.50
N GLN A 137 7.14 9.61 21.87
CA GLN A 137 6.02 8.82 22.38
C GLN A 137 5.28 9.66 23.43
N LYS A 138 5.98 10.48 24.20
CA LYS A 138 5.40 11.47 25.12
C LYS A 138 4.27 12.33 24.55
N TYR A 139 4.25 12.66 23.26
CA TYR A 139 3.14 13.43 22.66
C TYR A 139 2.02 12.56 22.10
N LEU A 140 2.27 11.27 21.90
CA LEU A 140 1.30 10.31 21.35
C LEU A 140 0.82 9.27 22.38
N LEU A 141 1.21 9.42 23.66
CA LEU A 141 0.71 8.62 24.76
C LEU A 141 -0.70 9.09 25.13
N ASP A 142 -1.65 8.15 25.23
CA ASP A 142 -3.05 8.37 25.60
C ASP A 142 -3.83 9.35 24.71
N VAL A 143 -3.38 9.54 23.46
CA VAL A 143 -4.09 10.37 22.47
C VAL A 143 -4.94 9.51 21.54
N LYS A 144 -5.96 10.12 20.95
CA LYS A 144 -6.73 9.49 19.87
C LYS A 144 -6.08 9.88 18.54
N ILE A 145 -5.41 8.92 17.89
CA ILE A 145 -4.88 9.10 16.53
C ILE A 145 -6.05 9.13 15.54
N LEU A 146 -6.08 10.17 14.72
CA LEU A 146 -7.04 10.36 13.63
C LEU A 146 -6.45 9.94 12.29
N ASP A 147 -5.16 10.23 12.06
CA ASP A 147 -4.43 9.83 10.86
C ASP A 147 -2.93 9.70 11.16
N ASP A 148 -2.27 8.73 10.53
CA ASP A 148 -0.83 8.53 10.62
C ASP A 148 -0.25 8.25 9.24
N GLU A 149 0.33 9.30 8.66
CA GLU A 149 0.90 9.29 7.34
C GLU A 149 2.43 9.26 7.42
N SER A 150 3.08 8.42 6.61
CA SER A 150 4.53 8.45 6.50
C SER A 150 5.02 8.20 5.09
N LEU A 151 6.10 8.87 4.69
CA LEU A 151 6.77 8.69 3.41
C LEU A 151 8.18 8.17 3.67
N TRP A 152 8.53 7.10 2.98
CA TRP A 152 9.82 6.43 3.09
C TRP A 152 10.51 6.35 1.74
N LEU A 153 11.84 6.31 1.80
CA LEU A 153 12.70 6.00 0.66
C LEU A 153 13.63 4.84 1.02
N ASP A 154 13.48 3.75 0.30
CA ASP A 154 14.28 2.55 0.39
C ASP A 154 15.27 2.47 -0.77
N THR A 155 16.53 2.15 -0.46
CA THR A 155 17.56 1.85 -1.44
C THR A 155 17.87 0.36 -1.42
N LYS A 156 17.81 -0.28 -2.60
CA LYS A 156 17.98 -1.73 -2.79
C LYS A 156 19.35 -2.06 -3.45
N PRO A 157 19.86 -3.31 -3.36
CA PRO A 157 21.23 -3.67 -3.76
C PRO A 157 21.61 -3.34 -5.21
N ASN A 158 20.63 -3.42 -6.11
CA ASN A 158 20.79 -3.12 -7.53
C ASN A 158 20.58 -1.63 -7.84
N LYS A 159 20.75 -0.73 -6.86
CA LYS A 159 20.48 0.72 -6.95
C LYS A 159 19.05 1.06 -7.38
N THR A 160 18.12 0.11 -7.24
CA THR A 160 16.68 0.40 -7.34
C THR A 160 16.28 1.20 -6.12
N GLU A 161 15.50 2.26 -6.36
CA GLU A 161 14.92 3.07 -5.30
C GLU A 161 13.43 2.79 -5.22
N MET A 162 12.92 2.66 -4.00
CA MET A 162 11.50 2.53 -3.73
C MET A 162 11.05 3.65 -2.81
N SER A 163 10.19 4.54 -3.30
CA SER A 163 9.49 5.49 -2.46
C SER A 163 8.11 4.94 -2.15
N TYR A 164 7.67 4.97 -0.90
CA TYR A 164 6.32 4.53 -0.55
C TYR A 164 5.71 5.36 0.56
N LYS A 165 4.41 5.60 0.43
CA LYS A 165 3.60 6.35 1.39
C LYS A 165 2.67 5.40 2.11
N THR A 166 2.62 5.48 3.44
CA THR A 166 1.66 4.76 4.26
C THR A 166 0.65 5.73 4.86
N GLY A 167 -0.57 5.25 5.07
CA GLY A 167 -1.61 5.92 5.86
C GLY A 167 -2.26 4.88 6.77
N ASN A 168 -2.25 5.12 8.08
CA ASN A 168 -2.76 4.19 9.11
C ASN A 168 -2.26 2.75 8.88
N ASP A 169 -0.94 2.59 8.81
CA ASP A 169 -0.21 1.33 8.58
C ASP A 169 -0.44 0.61 7.23
N SER A 170 -1.19 1.22 6.31
CA SER A 170 -1.44 0.65 4.98
C SER A 170 -0.76 1.45 3.88
N VAL A 171 -0.15 0.76 2.91
CA VAL A 171 0.51 1.40 1.76
C VAL A 171 -0.54 2.07 0.87
N GLN A 172 -0.40 3.37 0.65
CA GLN A 172 -1.28 4.20 -0.18
C GLN A 172 -0.65 4.51 -1.54
N GLU A 173 0.66 4.72 -1.56
CA GLU A 173 1.43 5.01 -2.79
C GLU A 173 2.73 4.22 -2.77
N LEU A 174 3.16 3.77 -3.94
CA LEU A 174 4.42 3.06 -4.14
C LEU A 174 5.03 3.44 -5.49
N ASP A 175 6.29 3.82 -5.49
CA ASP A 175 7.07 4.17 -6.67
C ASP A 175 8.37 3.36 -6.64
N LEU A 176 8.57 2.49 -7.64
CA LEU A 176 9.75 1.65 -7.79
C LEU A 176 10.51 2.04 -9.06
N THR A 177 11.70 2.60 -8.89
CA THR A 177 12.53 3.10 -9.98
C THR A 177 13.80 2.27 -10.11
N HIS A 178 14.03 1.68 -11.29
CA HIS A 178 15.24 0.91 -11.55
C HIS A 178 16.47 1.81 -11.68
N SER A 179 17.64 1.25 -11.37
CA SER A 179 18.92 1.94 -11.52
C SER A 179 19.14 2.41 -12.96
N GLY A 180 19.37 3.71 -13.14
CA GLY A 180 19.50 4.35 -14.45
C GLY A 180 18.21 4.99 -14.97
N GLY A 181 17.10 4.88 -14.22
CA GLY A 181 15.85 5.58 -14.51
C GLY A 181 15.06 5.04 -15.70
N THR A 182 15.54 3.98 -16.36
CA THR A 182 14.97 3.43 -17.60
C THR A 182 13.53 2.97 -17.46
N VAL A 183 13.15 2.49 -16.27
CA VAL A 183 11.81 2.00 -15.96
C VAL A 183 11.40 2.44 -14.55
N GLN A 184 10.16 2.89 -14.44
CA GLN A 184 9.53 3.32 -13.19
C GLN A 184 8.11 2.76 -13.10
N LEU A 185 7.83 2.01 -12.03
CA LEU A 185 6.48 1.56 -11.69
C LEU A 185 5.91 2.50 -10.63
N LYS A 186 4.83 3.20 -10.96
CA LYS A 186 4.08 4.03 -10.01
C LYS A 186 2.74 3.40 -9.73
N CYS A 187 2.43 3.18 -8.47
CA CYS A 187 1.16 2.65 -8.02
C CYS A 187 0.54 3.52 -6.92
N GLU A 188 -0.77 3.70 -6.97
CA GLU A 188 -1.52 4.47 -5.99
C GLU A 188 -2.88 3.81 -5.72
N ASN A 189 -3.29 3.81 -4.46
CA ASN A 189 -4.63 3.39 -4.05
C ASN A 189 -5.61 4.57 -4.16
N LYS A 190 -6.47 4.53 -5.18
CA LYS A 190 -7.54 5.51 -5.37
C LYS A 190 -8.81 5.01 -4.69
N LYS A 191 -9.40 5.82 -3.80
CA LYS A 191 -10.57 5.47 -2.97
C LYS A 191 -11.69 4.76 -3.76
N ASP A 192 -12.02 5.26 -4.95
CA ASP A 192 -13.15 4.74 -5.74
C ASP A 192 -12.75 3.79 -6.88
N GLN A 193 -11.46 3.73 -7.23
CA GLN A 193 -10.97 3.00 -8.41
C GLN A 193 -10.07 1.81 -8.05
N GLY A 194 -9.75 1.66 -6.76
CA GLY A 194 -8.78 0.68 -6.28
C GLY A 194 -7.35 1.07 -6.66
N VAL A 195 -6.47 0.06 -6.75
CA VAL A 195 -5.06 0.29 -7.04
C VAL A 195 -4.82 0.48 -8.54
N LEU A 196 -4.31 1.65 -8.89
CA LEU A 196 -3.86 1.97 -10.23
C LEU A 196 -2.34 1.90 -10.28
N CYS A 197 -1.80 1.11 -11.21
CA CYS A 197 -0.36 1.05 -11.48
C CYS A 197 -0.06 1.48 -12.91
N LEU A 198 1.00 2.26 -13.09
CA LEU A 198 1.52 2.71 -14.38
C LEU A 198 2.97 2.30 -14.52
N CYS A 199 3.29 1.76 -15.69
CA CYS A 199 4.66 1.45 -16.08
C CYS A 199 5.20 2.55 -17.00
N LEU A 200 6.11 3.37 -16.48
CA LEU A 200 6.72 4.50 -17.19
C LEU A 200 8.11 4.10 -17.68
N LYS A 201 8.35 4.20 -18.99
CA LYS A 201 9.69 4.19 -19.56
C LYS A 201 10.19 5.63 -19.62
N ARG A 202 11.36 5.93 -19.05
CA ARG A 202 11.98 7.26 -19.16
C ARG A 202 13.16 7.21 -20.12
#